data_AF-A0A7Z9GZ45-F1
#
_entry.id   AF-A0A7Z9GZ45-F1
#
_cell.length_a   1.000
_cell.length_b   1.000
_cell.length_c   1.000
_cell.angle_alpha   90.00
_cell.angle_beta   90.00
_cell.angle_gamma   90.00
#
_symmetry.space_group_name_H-M   'P 1'
#
loop_
_entity.id
_entity.type
_entity.pdbx_description
1 polymer ?
#
loop_
_entity_poly.entity_id
_entity_poly.type
_entity_poly.pdbx_seq_one_letter_code
_entity_poly.pdbx_strand_id
1 'polypeptide(L)'
;VFGYYLELTNSHKDKAPDYFIRKQTLKNAERYITPELKEHEEEVLTATERAQDLEYQIFVELREATHHEATRLQNTARVLGQLDVLASLADLAEQRGYCQPTMVPEPILDIRDGRHPVLDITEPDGTFVPNDTQAGTEKELVLLITGPNMAGKSTYIRQVALITLMAQIGSFVPAREATIGIADRIFARVGASDELSRGQSTFMVEMNETARILNTATHRSLVILDEIGRGTSTYDGVSLAWAIMEHIHNHIGCRTLFATHYHELTELEGTLSSVKNLNVDVKEWHDNVVFLHKIVSGAANKSYGIHVARLAGVPQEVNQRAQQILAQLESEPRSLSDSRQIQLASKATQNQQLTLFNPVEHPLLDTIRDTEINELTPLQALQLLQSWKDQLNDRSSKPE
;
A
#
# COMPACT_ATOMS: atom_id res chain seq x y z
N VAL A 1 47.85 -5.71 42.31
CA VAL A 1 49.12 -5.04 41.94
C VAL A 1 49.94 -4.99 43.22
N PHE A 2 51.16 -5.55 43.26
CA PHE A 2 52.03 -5.40 44.44
C PHE A 2 52.33 -3.91 44.58
N GLY A 3 52.03 -3.30 45.74
CA GLY A 3 52.12 -1.85 45.94
C GLY A 3 53.57 -1.35 45.92
N TYR A 4 53.97 -0.52 46.88
CA TYR A 4 55.29 0.12 46.81
C TYR A 4 56.43 -0.85 47.17
N TYR A 5 57.57 -0.74 46.48
CA TYR A 5 58.77 -1.55 46.73
C TYR A 5 60.03 -0.85 46.25
N LEU A 6 61.18 -1.26 46.81
CA LEU A 6 62.52 -0.91 46.36
C LEU A 6 63.09 -2.08 45.58
N GLU A 7 63.61 -1.85 44.36
CA GLU A 7 64.15 -2.92 43.51
C GLU A 7 65.66 -2.78 43.38
N LEU A 8 66.40 -3.87 43.63
CA LEU A 8 67.84 -3.95 43.41
C LEU A 8 68.15 -5.05 42.39
N THR A 9 69.09 -4.78 41.49
CA THR A 9 69.57 -5.80 40.54
C THR A 9 70.31 -6.92 41.29
N ASN A 10 70.28 -8.14 40.74
CA ASN A 10 70.96 -9.29 41.36
C ASN A 10 72.46 -9.08 41.63
N SER A 11 73.12 -8.22 40.84
CA SER A 11 74.52 -7.83 41.01
C SER A 11 74.80 -6.99 42.27
N HIS A 12 73.76 -6.37 42.85
CA HIS A 12 73.86 -5.45 43.98
C HIS A 12 73.06 -5.92 45.20
N LYS A 13 72.46 -7.11 45.16
CA LYS A 13 71.63 -7.65 46.25
C LYS A 13 72.38 -7.75 47.58
N ASP A 14 73.68 -8.06 47.55
CA ASP A 14 74.51 -8.19 48.75
C ASP A 14 74.87 -6.83 49.39
N LYS A 15 74.48 -5.72 48.75
CA LYS A 15 74.60 -4.35 49.27
C LYS A 15 73.29 -3.84 49.88
N ALA A 16 72.23 -4.65 49.91
CA ALA A 16 70.98 -4.29 50.55
C ALA A 16 71.22 -4.09 52.07
N PRO A 17 70.81 -2.95 52.65
CA PRO A 17 70.91 -2.74 54.09
C PRO A 17 70.11 -3.77 54.89
N ASP A 18 70.53 -4.07 56.12
CA ASP A 18 69.89 -5.12 56.96
C ASP A 18 68.41 -4.86 57.27
N TYR A 19 67.97 -3.60 57.19
CA TYR A 19 66.58 -3.21 57.41
C TYR A 19 65.68 -3.38 56.17
N PHE A 20 66.23 -3.84 55.04
CA PHE A 20 65.47 -4.18 53.84
C PHE A 20 64.90 -5.59 53.97
N ILE A 21 63.58 -5.69 54.05
CA ILE A 21 62.87 -6.96 54.14
C ILE A 21 62.54 -7.41 52.73
N ARG A 22 63.11 -8.54 52.29
CA ARG A 22 62.88 -9.08 50.94
C ARG A 22 61.42 -9.51 50.76
N LYS A 23 60.72 -8.91 49.79
CA LYS A 23 59.29 -9.14 49.50
C LYS A 23 59.08 -10.06 48.29
N GLN A 24 59.95 -10.00 47.27
CA GLN A 24 59.84 -10.84 46.06
C GLN A 24 61.19 -10.99 45.36
N THR A 25 61.48 -12.17 44.80
CA THR A 25 62.66 -12.41 43.94
C THR A 25 62.21 -12.59 42.49
N LEU A 26 62.83 -11.86 41.57
CA LEU A 26 62.64 -11.96 40.13
C LEU A 26 63.90 -12.51 39.48
N LYS A 27 63.81 -12.88 38.19
CA LYS A 27 64.93 -13.48 37.44
C LYS A 27 66.19 -12.61 37.45
N ASN A 28 66.04 -11.28 37.44
CA ASN A 28 67.16 -10.32 37.32
C ASN A 28 67.27 -9.32 38.49
N ALA A 29 66.35 -9.36 39.45
CA ALA A 29 66.27 -8.37 40.53
C ALA A 29 65.58 -8.93 41.78
N GLU A 30 65.85 -8.35 42.93
CA GLU A 30 65.14 -8.59 44.18
C GLU A 30 64.38 -7.32 44.60
N ARG A 31 63.14 -7.50 45.06
CA ARG A 31 62.29 -6.42 45.57
C ARG A 31 62.22 -6.50 47.09
N TYR A 32 62.39 -5.35 47.71
CA TYR A 32 62.44 -5.17 49.15
C TYR A 32 61.40 -4.16 49.61
N ILE A 33 61.05 -4.24 50.88
CA ILE A 33 60.27 -3.25 51.60
C ILE A 33 61.03 -2.86 52.87
N THR A 34 60.89 -1.61 53.31
CA THR A 34 61.36 -1.16 54.63
C THR A 34 60.16 -1.01 55.56
N PRO A 35 60.34 -1.07 56.89
CA PRO A 35 59.25 -0.79 57.83
C PRO A 35 58.56 0.56 57.55
N GLU A 36 59.33 1.61 57.30
CA GLU A 36 58.84 2.96 56.94
C GLU A 36 58.05 2.97 55.61
N LEU A 37 58.55 2.28 54.58
CA LEU A 37 57.83 2.18 53.30
C LEU A 37 56.51 1.42 53.43
N LYS A 38 56.45 0.45 54.35
CA LYS A 38 55.23 -0.30 54.64
C LYS A 38 54.20 0.57 55.36
N GLU A 39 54.62 1.37 56.33
CA GLU A 39 53.76 2.33 57.03
C GLU A 39 53.16 3.35 56.04
N HIS A 40 53.97 3.92 55.15
CA HIS A 40 53.47 4.83 54.10
C HIS A 40 52.60 4.14 53.06
N GLU A 41 52.89 2.89 52.68
CA GLU A 41 52.02 2.09 51.80
C GLU A 41 50.64 1.91 52.44
N GLU A 42 50.56 1.59 53.73
CA GLU A 42 49.31 1.46 54.48
C GLU A 42 48.55 2.79 54.60
N GLU A 43 49.24 3.91 54.87
CA GLU A 43 48.65 5.25 54.90
C GLU A 43 48.04 5.66 53.55
N VAL A 44 48.79 5.47 52.45
CA VAL A 44 48.34 5.83 51.10
C VAL A 44 47.16 4.97 50.67
N LEU A 45 47.19 3.66 50.93
CA LEU A 45 46.08 2.78 50.61
C LEU A 45 44.82 3.17 51.40
N THR A 46 44.95 3.41 52.71
CA THR A 46 43.83 3.84 53.56
C THR A 46 43.27 5.19 53.11
N ALA A 47 44.12 6.14 52.75
CA ALA A 47 43.69 7.44 52.24
C ALA A 47 42.98 7.31 50.89
N THR A 48 43.45 6.43 50.00
CA THR A 48 42.85 6.16 48.69
C THR A 48 41.47 5.52 48.84
N GLU A 49 41.35 4.51 49.70
CA GLU A 49 40.06 3.88 50.00
C GLU A 49 39.06 4.91 50.55
N ARG A 50 39.47 5.73 51.53
CA ARG A 50 38.62 6.81 52.06
C ARG A 50 38.22 7.83 51.00
N ALA A 51 39.13 8.18 50.09
CA ALA A 51 38.83 9.12 49.01
C ALA A 51 37.79 8.53 48.04
N GLN A 52 37.92 7.25 47.67
CA GLN A 52 36.96 6.56 46.82
C GLN A 52 35.59 6.42 47.48
N ASP A 53 35.55 6.08 48.77
CA ASP A 53 34.30 6.01 49.53
C ASP A 53 33.59 7.36 49.57
N LEU A 54 34.34 8.44 49.81
CA LEU A 54 33.80 9.81 49.83
C LEU A 54 33.31 10.23 48.44
N GLU A 55 34.06 9.92 47.38
CA GLU A 55 33.66 10.20 46.00
C GLU A 55 32.35 9.48 45.64
N TYR A 56 32.23 8.20 46.01
CA TYR A 56 31.00 7.44 45.78
C TYR A 56 29.82 8.00 46.57
N GLN A 57 30.03 8.41 47.82
CA GLN A 57 29.00 9.08 48.62
C GLN A 57 28.49 10.35 47.92
N ILE A 58 29.41 11.22 47.48
CA ILE A 58 29.06 12.45 46.74
C ILE A 58 28.32 12.13 45.44
N PHE A 59 28.73 11.09 44.70
CA PHE A 59 28.04 10.67 43.49
C PHE A 59 26.61 10.20 43.77
N VAL A 60 26.39 9.42 44.84
CA VAL A 60 25.05 8.98 45.25
C VAL A 60 24.20 10.18 45.67
N GLU A 61 24.74 11.14 46.41
CA GLU A 61 24.04 12.38 46.77
C GLU A 61 23.63 13.18 45.52
N LEU A 62 24.52 13.31 44.53
CA LEU A 62 24.20 13.96 43.25
C LEU A 62 23.10 13.22 42.49
N ARG A 63 23.15 11.89 42.46
CA ARG A 63 22.13 11.06 41.83
C ARG A 63 20.77 11.27 42.49
N GLU A 64 20.71 11.26 43.82
CA GLU A 64 19.47 11.52 44.56
C GLU A 64 18.97 12.93 44.32
N ALA A 65 19.83 13.95 44.37
CA ALA A 65 19.44 15.33 44.06
C ALA A 65 18.87 15.46 42.62
N THR A 66 19.47 14.76 41.66
CA THR A 66 18.96 14.70 40.27
C THR A 66 17.62 13.97 40.19
N HIS A 67 17.44 12.89 40.97
CA HIS A 67 16.20 12.13 41.03
C HIS A 67 15.03 12.97 41.58
N HIS A 68 15.26 13.81 42.59
CA HIS A 68 14.26 14.75 43.10
C HIS A 68 13.78 15.74 42.02
N GLU A 69 14.62 16.04 41.03
CA GLU A 69 14.31 16.93 39.90
C GLU A 69 13.86 16.17 38.64
N ALA A 70 13.66 14.85 38.71
CA ALA A 70 13.35 14.01 37.55
C ALA A 70 12.12 14.49 36.78
N THR A 71 11.06 14.90 37.48
CA THR A 71 9.85 15.44 36.84
C THR A 71 10.14 16.72 36.07
N ARG A 72 10.95 17.62 36.61
CA ARG A 72 11.36 18.86 35.93
C ARG A 72 12.17 18.56 34.67
N LEU A 73 13.11 17.62 34.76
CA LEU A 73 13.94 17.19 33.64
C LEU A 73 13.11 16.53 32.53
N GLN A 74 12.19 15.62 32.88
CA GLN A 74 11.28 14.98 31.93
C GLN A 74 10.34 15.97 31.24
N ASN A 75 9.81 16.95 31.98
CA ASN A 75 8.99 18.01 31.41
C ASN A 75 9.79 18.89 30.45
N THR A 76 11.03 19.23 30.82
CA THR A 76 11.95 19.97 29.93
C THR A 76 12.21 19.19 28.65
N ALA A 77 12.53 17.90 28.75
CA ALA A 77 12.76 17.04 27.59
C ALA A 77 11.52 16.95 26.68
N ARG A 78 10.31 16.86 27.25
CA ARG A 78 9.06 16.85 26.46
C ARG A 78 8.86 18.15 25.69
N VAL A 79 9.10 19.30 26.33
CA VAL A 79 8.97 20.61 25.68
C VAL A 79 10.03 20.78 24.58
N LEU A 80 11.28 20.40 24.85
CA LEU A 80 12.34 20.44 23.84
C LEU A 80 12.02 19.51 22.65
N GLY A 81 11.48 18.32 22.91
CA GLY A 81 11.06 17.40 21.84
C GLY A 81 9.92 17.97 20.98
N GLN A 82 8.96 18.67 21.58
CA GLN A 82 7.91 19.37 20.82
C GLN A 82 8.49 20.50 19.97
N LEU A 83 9.40 21.29 20.52
CA LEU A 83 10.05 22.39 19.81
C LEU A 83 10.90 21.87 18.64
N ASP A 84 11.65 20.79 18.84
CA ASP A 84 12.47 20.15 17.80
C ASP A 84 11.61 19.66 16.62
N VAL A 85 10.50 18.97 16.90
CA VAL A 85 9.56 18.51 15.87
C VAL A 85 8.95 19.70 15.11
N LEU A 86 8.44 20.71 15.81
CA LEU A 86 7.83 21.88 15.17
C LEU A 86 8.84 22.68 14.32
N ALA A 87 10.06 22.84 14.82
CA ALA A 87 11.14 23.51 14.08
C ALA A 87 11.53 22.71 12.83
N SER A 88 11.64 21.38 12.94
CA SER A 88 11.95 20.51 11.79
C SER A 88 10.87 20.55 10.72
N LEU A 89 9.59 20.56 11.10
CA LEU A 89 8.48 20.70 10.14
C LEU A 89 8.49 22.06 9.45
N ALA A 90 8.80 23.14 10.17
CA ALA A 90 8.88 24.49 9.62
C ALA A 90 10.06 24.63 8.64
N ASP A 91 11.24 24.13 9.00
CA ASP A 91 12.44 24.14 8.14
C ASP A 91 12.19 23.36 6.85
N LEU A 92 11.58 22.16 6.92
CA LEU A 92 11.20 21.40 5.74
C LEU A 92 10.21 22.16 4.85
N ALA A 93 9.21 22.82 5.46
CA ALA A 93 8.19 23.56 4.74
C ALA A 93 8.79 24.75 3.97
N GLU A 94 9.71 25.49 4.60
CA GLU A 94 10.41 26.61 3.97
C GLU A 94 11.32 26.13 2.84
N GLN A 95 12.15 25.12 3.09
CA GLN A 95 13.08 24.57 2.11
C GLN A 95 12.38 24.03 0.86
N ARG A 96 11.19 23.46 1.01
CA ARG A 96 10.46 22.79 -0.07
C ARG A 96 9.25 23.56 -0.58
N GLY A 97 8.98 24.75 -0.04
CA GLY A 97 7.83 25.56 -0.44
C GLY A 97 6.49 24.86 -0.20
N TYR A 98 6.36 24.11 0.90
CA TYR A 98 5.09 23.46 1.26
C TYR A 98 4.07 24.52 1.69
N CYS A 99 2.79 24.28 1.40
CA CYS A 99 1.72 25.18 1.80
C CYS A 99 1.10 24.77 3.13
N GLN A 100 0.56 25.76 3.86
CA GLN A 100 -0.24 25.50 5.06
C GLN A 100 -1.60 24.94 4.63
N PRO A 101 -1.99 23.72 5.02
CA PRO A 101 -3.30 23.19 4.68
C PRO A 101 -4.41 23.88 5.50
N THR A 102 -5.55 24.12 4.88
CA THR A 102 -6.78 24.54 5.56
C THR A 102 -7.52 23.30 6.04
N MET A 103 -7.56 23.10 7.36
CA MET A 103 -8.25 21.96 7.97
C MET A 103 -9.73 22.25 8.16
N VAL A 104 -10.60 21.35 7.68
CA VAL A 104 -12.06 21.49 7.80
C VAL A 104 -12.71 20.27 8.45
N PRO A 105 -13.85 20.42 9.16
CA PRO A 105 -14.55 19.30 9.78
C PRO A 105 -15.31 18.41 8.78
N GLU A 106 -15.71 18.95 7.63
CA GLU A 106 -16.39 18.21 6.56
C GLU A 106 -15.42 17.24 5.87
N PRO A 107 -15.87 16.06 5.40
CA PRO A 107 -15.00 15.07 4.77
C PRO A 107 -14.68 15.44 3.32
N ILE A 108 -14.00 16.57 3.09
CA ILE A 108 -13.63 17.09 1.77
C ILE A 108 -12.12 16.90 1.55
N LEU A 109 -11.69 16.76 0.30
CA LEU A 109 -10.31 16.88 -0.13
C LEU A 109 -10.28 17.79 -1.34
N ASP A 110 -9.60 18.94 -1.24
CA ASP A 110 -9.25 19.78 -2.39
C ASP A 110 -7.75 20.07 -2.32
N ILE A 111 -6.96 19.43 -3.18
CA ILE A 111 -5.51 19.55 -3.24
C ILE A 111 -5.16 20.07 -4.63
N ARG A 112 -4.43 21.19 -4.71
CA ARG A 112 -3.97 21.79 -5.96
C ARG A 112 -2.49 21.58 -6.14
N ASP A 113 -2.12 21.05 -7.30
CA ASP A 113 -0.74 20.70 -7.64
C ASP A 113 -0.03 19.91 -6.54
N GLY A 114 -0.72 18.92 -5.97
CA GLY A 114 -0.16 18.04 -4.95
C GLY A 114 1.01 17.23 -5.50
N ARG A 115 2.01 16.96 -4.64
CA ARG A 115 3.20 16.18 -4.96
C ARG A 115 3.45 15.09 -3.92
N HIS A 116 4.06 13.99 -4.34
CA HIS A 116 4.38 12.90 -3.42
C HIS A 116 5.59 13.30 -2.55
N PRO A 117 5.48 13.38 -1.21
CA PRO A 117 6.50 14.00 -0.35
C PRO A 117 7.88 13.34 -0.43
N VAL A 118 7.93 12.02 -0.71
CA VAL A 118 9.21 11.29 -0.89
C VAL A 118 9.71 11.33 -2.34
N LEU A 119 8.88 10.89 -3.30
CA LEU A 119 9.29 10.80 -4.70
C LEU A 119 9.65 12.14 -5.34
N ASP A 120 8.99 13.23 -4.94
CA ASP A 120 9.30 14.59 -5.40
C ASP A 120 10.71 15.04 -4.96
N ILE A 121 11.29 14.40 -3.94
CA ILE A 121 12.66 14.66 -3.45
C ILE A 121 13.67 13.70 -4.08
N THR A 122 13.30 12.44 -4.30
CA THR A 122 14.24 11.42 -4.79
C THR A 122 14.41 11.43 -6.31
N GLU A 123 13.40 11.90 -7.04
CA GLU A 123 13.46 12.08 -8.49
C GLU A 123 14.24 13.36 -8.84
N PRO A 124 14.84 13.45 -10.05
CA PRO A 124 15.55 14.66 -10.47
C PRO A 124 14.64 15.90 -10.47
N ASP A 125 15.21 17.06 -10.12
CA ASP A 125 14.43 18.31 -10.04
C ASP A 125 13.66 18.58 -11.33
N GLY A 126 12.36 18.84 -11.20
CA GLY A 126 11.47 19.19 -12.31
C GLY A 126 10.88 18.00 -13.08
N THR A 127 11.17 16.74 -12.70
CA THR A 127 10.58 15.57 -13.37
C THR A 127 9.23 15.14 -12.78
N PHE A 128 9.01 15.38 -11.48
CA PHE A 128 7.76 15.00 -10.82
C PHE A 128 6.60 15.91 -11.25
N VAL A 129 5.53 15.29 -11.75
CA VAL A 129 4.35 16.00 -12.26
C VAL A 129 3.32 16.14 -11.14
N PRO A 130 2.98 17.37 -10.71
CA PRO A 130 1.98 17.59 -9.67
C PRO A 130 0.55 17.33 -10.18
N ASN A 131 -0.31 16.88 -9.27
CA ASN A 131 -1.68 16.48 -9.59
C ASN A 131 -2.70 17.10 -8.63
N ASP A 132 -3.84 17.51 -9.20
CA ASP A 132 -4.98 17.98 -8.44
C ASP A 132 -5.77 16.79 -7.89
N THR A 133 -6.42 16.97 -6.74
CA THR A 133 -7.36 16.00 -6.18
C THR A 133 -8.56 16.72 -5.61
N GLN A 134 -9.75 16.36 -6.09
CA GLN A 134 -11.02 16.80 -5.52
C GLN A 134 -11.85 15.57 -5.16
N ALA A 135 -12.21 15.42 -3.89
CA ALA A 135 -13.05 14.34 -3.40
C ALA A 135 -13.90 14.78 -2.20
N GLY A 136 -14.98 14.06 -1.92
CA GLY A 136 -15.83 14.29 -0.76
C GLY A 136 -16.94 15.32 -0.96
N THR A 137 -17.21 15.70 -2.20
CA THR A 137 -18.45 16.41 -2.58
C THR A 137 -19.54 15.41 -2.93
N GLU A 138 -20.82 15.85 -2.98
CA GLU A 138 -21.94 14.97 -3.37
C GLU A 138 -21.76 14.30 -4.74
N LYS A 139 -20.91 14.84 -5.62
CA LYS A 139 -20.66 14.31 -6.96
C LYS A 139 -19.33 13.57 -7.12
N GLU A 140 -18.43 13.66 -6.13
CA GLU A 140 -17.06 13.16 -6.24
C GLU A 140 -16.66 12.44 -4.97
N LEU A 141 -17.46 11.46 -4.57
CA LEU A 141 -17.17 10.65 -3.40
C LEU A 141 -16.11 9.58 -3.71
N VAL A 142 -16.26 8.92 -4.87
CA VAL A 142 -15.38 7.86 -5.34
C VAL A 142 -14.69 8.30 -6.62
N LEU A 143 -13.37 8.36 -6.59
CA LEU A 143 -12.53 8.62 -7.74
C LEU A 143 -12.05 7.29 -8.31
N LEU A 144 -12.54 6.92 -9.49
CA LEU A 144 -12.11 5.73 -10.20
C LEU A 144 -10.96 6.08 -11.15
N ILE A 145 -9.74 5.64 -10.83
CA ILE A 145 -8.54 5.95 -11.59
C ILE A 145 -8.18 4.77 -12.50
N THR A 146 -8.24 5.01 -13.81
CA THR A 146 -7.89 4.04 -14.84
C THR A 146 -6.62 4.44 -15.59
N GLY A 147 -5.99 3.46 -16.25
CA GLY A 147 -4.81 3.69 -17.07
C GLY A 147 -3.79 2.55 -16.98
N PRO A 148 -2.76 2.57 -17.84
CA PRO A 148 -1.77 1.50 -17.89
C PRO A 148 -0.98 1.35 -16.58
N ASN A 149 -0.42 0.17 -16.37
CA ASN A 149 0.53 -0.05 -15.28
C ASN A 149 1.76 0.84 -15.50
N MET A 150 2.41 1.28 -14.41
CA MET A 150 3.54 2.25 -14.42
C MET A 150 3.19 3.69 -14.79
N ALA A 151 1.92 4.01 -15.09
CA ALA A 151 1.50 5.36 -15.44
C ALA A 151 1.43 6.34 -14.24
N GLY A 152 1.60 5.87 -13.01
CA GLY A 152 1.61 6.71 -11.80
C GLY A 152 0.31 6.69 -10.98
N LYS A 153 -0.64 5.79 -11.29
CA LYS A 153 -1.90 5.62 -10.51
C LYS A 153 -1.63 5.38 -9.01
N SER A 154 -0.79 4.39 -8.69
CA SER A 154 -0.42 4.06 -7.31
C SER A 154 0.31 5.21 -6.61
N THR A 155 1.14 5.94 -7.35
CA THR A 155 1.83 7.13 -6.83
C THR A 155 0.84 8.22 -6.45
N TYR A 156 -0.14 8.50 -7.33
CA TYR A 156 -1.17 9.50 -7.10
C TYR A 156 -2.03 9.18 -5.87
N ILE A 157 -2.54 7.95 -5.74
CA ILE A 157 -3.39 7.60 -4.60
C ILE A 157 -2.61 7.61 -3.27
N ARG A 158 -1.35 7.15 -3.27
CA ARG A 158 -0.48 7.19 -2.08
C ARG A 158 -0.13 8.62 -1.68
N GLN A 159 0.12 9.50 -2.65
CA GLN A 159 0.35 10.91 -2.43
C GLN A 159 -0.80 11.55 -1.66
N VAL A 160 -2.05 11.30 -2.08
CA VAL A 160 -3.24 11.87 -1.41
C VAL A 160 -3.35 11.38 0.04
N ALA A 161 -3.05 10.10 0.29
CA ALA A 161 -2.96 9.54 1.64
C ALA A 161 -1.93 10.26 2.51
N LEU A 162 -0.72 10.43 1.97
CA LEU A 162 0.41 11.03 2.67
C LEU A 162 0.15 12.50 2.97
N ILE A 163 -0.39 13.26 2.00
CA ILE A 163 -0.77 14.66 2.19
C ILE A 163 -1.83 14.78 3.30
N THR A 164 -2.85 13.92 3.29
CA THR A 164 -3.89 13.91 4.33
C THR A 164 -3.30 13.63 5.72
N LEU A 165 -2.40 12.63 5.81
CA LEU A 165 -1.71 12.30 7.05
C LEU A 165 -0.82 13.45 7.55
N MET A 166 -0.02 14.05 6.65
CA MET A 166 0.85 15.19 6.95
C MET A 166 0.06 16.39 7.47
N ALA A 167 -1.09 16.68 6.87
CA ALA A 167 -1.96 17.75 7.35
C ALA A 167 -2.49 17.45 8.77
N GLN A 168 -2.90 16.21 9.04
CA GLN A 168 -3.43 15.81 10.35
C GLN A 168 -2.38 15.69 11.47
N ILE A 169 -1.09 15.50 11.15
CA ILE A 169 -0.01 15.62 12.15
C ILE A 169 0.33 17.09 12.47
N GLY A 170 -0.23 18.05 11.73
CA GLY A 170 0.05 19.49 11.89
C GLY A 170 1.21 20.02 11.06
N SER A 171 1.62 19.31 10.01
CA SER A 171 2.65 19.76 9.07
C SER A 171 2.05 20.58 7.93
N PHE A 172 2.89 21.43 7.33
CA PHE A 172 2.65 21.93 5.97
C PHE A 172 2.74 20.77 4.97
N VAL A 173 2.13 20.92 3.79
CA VAL A 173 1.97 19.84 2.81
C VAL A 173 2.54 20.18 1.43
N PRO A 174 3.03 19.18 0.67
CA PRO A 174 3.58 19.35 -0.68
C PRO A 174 2.48 19.62 -1.71
N ALA A 175 1.91 20.82 -1.72
CA ALA A 175 0.89 21.26 -2.66
C ALA A 175 0.98 22.78 -2.85
N ARG A 176 0.38 23.31 -3.92
CA ARG A 176 0.21 24.76 -4.08
C ARG A 176 -0.79 25.31 -3.07
N GLU A 177 -1.94 24.64 -2.96
CA GLU A 177 -3.02 24.94 -2.02
C GLU A 177 -3.68 23.62 -1.59
N ALA A 178 -4.13 23.53 -0.34
CA ALA A 178 -4.82 22.34 0.16
C ALA A 178 -5.91 22.69 1.18
N THR A 179 -7.11 22.13 0.97
CA THR A 179 -8.20 22.08 1.95
C THR A 179 -8.48 20.62 2.28
N ILE A 180 -8.29 20.23 3.54
CA ILE A 180 -8.30 18.83 3.95
C ILE A 180 -9.27 18.64 5.10
N GLY A 181 -10.29 17.83 4.84
CA GLY A 181 -11.25 17.37 5.81
C GLY A 181 -10.70 16.26 6.69
N ILE A 182 -10.90 16.35 8.00
CA ILE A 182 -10.37 15.33 8.94
C ILE A 182 -10.90 13.94 8.61
N ALA A 183 -9.99 13.03 8.29
CA ALA A 183 -10.23 11.59 8.19
C ALA A 183 -10.10 10.94 9.57
N ASP A 184 -11.12 10.20 9.99
CA ASP A 184 -11.08 9.42 11.22
C ASP A 184 -10.13 8.21 11.10
N ARG A 185 -10.05 7.63 9.89
CA ARG A 185 -9.17 6.52 9.52
C ARG A 185 -8.76 6.66 8.06
N ILE A 186 -7.51 6.31 7.78
CA ILE A 186 -7.00 6.12 6.42
C ILE A 186 -6.84 4.62 6.20
N PHE A 187 -7.61 4.06 5.28
CA PHE A 187 -7.51 2.68 4.85
C PHE A 187 -6.74 2.62 3.55
N ALA A 188 -5.77 1.71 3.47
CA ALA A 188 -4.99 1.51 2.27
C ALA A 188 -4.90 0.02 1.99
N ARG A 189 -5.46 -0.39 0.85
CA ARG A 189 -5.15 -1.66 0.20
C ARG A 189 -4.28 -1.32 -1.00
N VAL A 190 -2.98 -1.44 -0.82
CA VAL A 190 -1.99 -1.19 -1.86
C VAL A 190 -1.31 -2.52 -2.15
N GLY A 191 -1.25 -2.92 -3.42
CA GLY A 191 -0.76 -4.24 -3.84
C GLY A 191 0.48 -4.69 -3.07
N ALA A 192 0.43 -5.90 -2.54
CA ALA A 192 1.51 -6.47 -1.74
C ALA A 192 2.68 -6.81 -2.67
N SER A 193 3.84 -6.22 -2.40
CA SER A 193 5.10 -6.86 -2.75
C SER A 193 5.24 -8.09 -1.84
N ASP A 194 4.75 -9.24 -2.33
CA ASP A 194 5.07 -10.61 -1.92
C ASP A 194 5.50 -10.83 -0.45
N GLU A 195 4.59 -10.64 0.50
CA GLU A 195 4.70 -11.33 1.80
C GLU A 195 4.10 -12.74 1.69
N LEU A 196 4.80 -13.61 0.95
CA LEU A 196 4.51 -15.05 0.90
C LEU A 196 4.86 -15.79 2.23
N SER A 197 5.35 -15.07 3.23
CA SER A 197 5.92 -15.61 4.47
C SER A 197 4.92 -16.22 5.47
N ARG A 198 3.61 -16.21 5.20
CA ARG A 198 2.58 -16.69 6.15
C ARG A 198 1.69 -17.85 5.68
N GLY A 199 1.97 -18.47 4.52
CA GLY A 199 1.21 -19.64 4.05
C GLY A 199 -0.28 -19.37 3.74
N GLN A 200 -0.69 -18.11 3.68
CA GLN A 200 -2.02 -17.69 3.21
C GLN A 200 -1.95 -17.30 1.73
N SER A 201 -2.99 -17.63 0.95
CA SER A 201 -3.10 -17.16 -0.44
C SER A 201 -3.10 -15.62 -0.46
N THR A 202 -2.34 -15.02 -1.39
CA THR A 202 -2.27 -13.57 -1.59
C THR A 202 -3.66 -12.95 -1.80
N PHE A 203 -4.52 -13.67 -2.52
CA PHE A 203 -5.92 -13.27 -2.72
C PHE A 203 -6.75 -13.31 -1.42
N MET A 204 -6.51 -14.29 -0.54
CA MET A 204 -7.20 -14.36 0.76
C MET A 204 -6.79 -13.20 1.67
N VAL A 205 -5.51 -12.82 1.68
CA VAL A 205 -5.02 -11.65 2.42
C VAL A 205 -5.69 -10.39 1.90
N GLU A 206 -5.73 -10.23 0.57
CA GLU A 206 -6.42 -9.11 -0.09
C GLU A 206 -7.91 -9.02 0.28
N MET A 207 -8.61 -10.15 0.29
CA MET A 207 -10.03 -10.19 0.66
C MET A 207 -10.26 -9.89 2.14
N ASN A 208 -9.37 -10.36 3.03
CA ASN A 208 -9.44 -10.04 4.46
C ASN A 208 -9.18 -8.54 4.72
N GLU A 209 -8.20 -7.95 4.04
CA GLU A 209 -7.94 -6.51 4.11
C GLU A 209 -9.15 -5.72 3.61
N THR A 210 -9.71 -6.11 2.46
CA THR A 210 -10.91 -5.48 1.89
C THR A 210 -12.11 -5.60 2.85
N ALA A 211 -12.36 -6.79 3.40
CA ALA A 211 -13.41 -7.00 4.38
C ALA A 211 -13.23 -6.12 5.62
N ARG A 212 -11.99 -5.93 6.09
CA ARG A 212 -11.70 -5.02 7.21
C ARG A 212 -12.08 -3.58 6.90
N ILE A 213 -11.77 -3.12 5.68
CA ILE A 213 -12.14 -1.78 5.20
C ILE A 213 -13.66 -1.64 5.21
N LEU A 214 -14.38 -2.55 4.54
CA LEU A 214 -15.83 -2.46 4.38
C LEU A 214 -16.58 -2.52 5.72
N ASN A 215 -16.09 -3.31 6.68
CA ASN A 215 -16.74 -3.45 7.99
C ASN A 215 -16.42 -2.31 8.98
N THR A 216 -15.40 -1.49 8.72
CA THR A 216 -14.84 -0.57 9.72
C THR A 216 -14.79 0.88 9.25
N ALA A 217 -14.83 1.11 7.94
CA ALA A 217 -14.85 2.45 7.37
C ALA A 217 -16.15 3.18 7.73
N THR A 218 -16.02 4.48 7.94
CA THR A 218 -17.15 5.39 8.19
C THR A 218 -17.23 6.41 7.06
N HIS A 219 -18.32 7.18 6.97
CA HIS A 219 -18.45 8.28 6.00
C HIS A 219 -17.32 9.33 6.09
N ARG A 220 -16.60 9.40 7.22
CA ARG A 220 -15.45 10.30 7.40
C ARG A 220 -14.12 9.71 6.96
N SER A 221 -14.06 8.40 6.69
CA SER A 221 -12.81 7.73 6.36
C SER A 221 -12.30 8.13 4.98
N LEU A 222 -10.99 7.92 4.77
CA LEU A 222 -10.34 7.98 3.47
C LEU A 222 -9.93 6.55 3.09
N VAL A 223 -10.43 6.05 1.98
CA VAL A 223 -10.16 4.69 1.49
C VAL A 223 -9.35 4.75 0.20
N ILE A 224 -8.28 3.97 0.15
CA ILE A 224 -7.42 3.84 -1.02
C ILE A 224 -7.35 2.37 -1.39
N LEU A 225 -7.78 2.06 -2.61
CA LEU A 225 -7.80 0.71 -3.17
C LEU A 225 -6.96 0.71 -4.44
N ASP A 226 -5.95 -0.14 -4.48
CA ASP A 226 -5.06 -0.31 -5.63
C ASP A 226 -5.20 -1.74 -6.16
N GLU A 227 -5.79 -1.86 -7.35
CA GLU A 227 -5.83 -3.07 -8.15
C GLU A 227 -6.45 -4.30 -7.45
N ILE A 228 -7.56 -4.09 -6.74
CA ILE A 228 -8.37 -5.18 -6.17
C ILE A 228 -8.91 -6.11 -7.26
N GLY A 229 -8.95 -7.41 -6.98
CA GLY A 229 -9.49 -8.47 -7.82
C GLY A 229 -8.45 -9.17 -8.70
N ARG A 230 -7.17 -8.74 -8.66
CA ARG A 230 -6.13 -9.28 -9.54
C ARG A 230 -5.74 -10.73 -9.29
N GLY A 231 -5.91 -11.22 -8.06
CA GLY A 231 -5.50 -12.58 -7.66
C GLY A 231 -6.47 -13.71 -8.06
N THR A 232 -7.53 -13.42 -8.83
CA THR A 232 -8.57 -14.39 -9.18
C THR A 232 -8.92 -14.33 -10.69
N SER A 233 -9.92 -15.10 -11.13
CA SER A 233 -10.41 -15.06 -12.50
C SER A 233 -10.86 -13.64 -12.88
N THR A 234 -10.67 -13.23 -14.14
CA THR A 234 -10.97 -11.86 -14.56
C THR A 234 -12.41 -11.46 -14.27
N TYR A 235 -13.37 -12.35 -14.53
CA TYR A 235 -14.78 -12.06 -14.27
C TYR A 235 -15.11 -11.99 -12.78
N ASP A 236 -14.53 -12.87 -11.96
CA ASP A 236 -14.71 -12.78 -10.49
C ASP A 236 -14.09 -11.49 -9.95
N GLY A 237 -12.90 -11.12 -10.45
CA GLY A 237 -12.17 -9.91 -10.05
C GLY A 237 -12.94 -8.64 -10.38
N VAL A 238 -13.44 -8.52 -11.62
CA VAL A 238 -14.30 -7.39 -12.04
C VAL A 238 -15.57 -7.35 -11.20
N SER A 239 -16.24 -8.49 -11.01
CA SER A 239 -17.51 -8.56 -10.26
C SER A 239 -17.34 -8.16 -8.80
N LEU A 240 -16.25 -8.61 -8.16
CA LEU A 240 -15.92 -8.22 -6.79
C LEU A 240 -15.59 -6.74 -6.70
N ALA A 241 -14.70 -6.24 -7.56
CA ALA A 241 -14.32 -4.82 -7.57
C ALA A 241 -15.55 -3.91 -7.76
N TRP A 242 -16.46 -4.29 -8.65
CA TRP A 242 -17.73 -3.60 -8.89
C TRP A 242 -18.60 -3.58 -7.63
N ALA A 243 -18.88 -4.75 -7.05
CA ALA A 243 -19.72 -4.86 -5.85
C ALA A 243 -19.12 -4.12 -4.64
N ILE A 244 -17.79 -4.13 -4.49
CA ILE A 244 -17.07 -3.37 -3.46
C ILE A 244 -17.28 -1.87 -3.64
N MET A 245 -17.14 -1.38 -4.88
CA MET A 245 -17.34 0.04 -5.18
C MET A 245 -18.78 0.49 -4.92
N GLU A 246 -19.76 -0.31 -5.37
CA GLU A 246 -21.18 -0.07 -5.07
C GLU A 246 -21.45 -0.06 -3.57
N HIS A 247 -20.86 -0.98 -2.81
CA HIS A 247 -21.04 -1.02 -1.36
C HIS A 247 -20.46 0.24 -0.68
N ILE A 248 -19.25 0.64 -1.06
CA ILE A 248 -18.62 1.87 -0.55
C ILE A 248 -19.46 3.10 -0.88
N HIS A 249 -19.94 3.21 -2.12
CA HIS A 249 -20.76 4.33 -2.56
C HIS A 249 -22.13 4.37 -1.86
N ASN A 250 -22.88 3.26 -1.91
CA ASN A 250 -24.29 3.23 -1.49
C ASN A 250 -24.47 3.12 0.04
N HIS A 251 -23.54 2.45 0.74
CA HIS A 251 -23.72 2.15 2.17
C HIS A 251 -22.76 2.93 3.08
N ILE A 252 -21.49 3.05 2.70
CA ILE A 252 -20.47 3.67 3.56
C ILE A 252 -20.44 5.20 3.35
N GLY A 253 -20.47 5.65 2.09
CA GLY A 253 -20.52 7.06 1.77
C GLY A 253 -19.21 7.80 2.10
N CYS A 254 -18.03 7.20 1.84
CA CYS A 254 -16.73 7.77 2.21
C CYS A 254 -15.82 8.11 1.03
N ARG A 255 -14.92 9.07 1.22
CA ARG A 255 -13.92 9.48 0.21
C ARG A 255 -13.07 8.29 -0.19
N THR A 256 -13.11 7.94 -1.47
CA THR A 256 -12.43 6.74 -1.97
C THR A 256 -11.63 7.03 -3.23
N LEU A 257 -10.38 6.59 -3.26
CA LEU A 257 -9.56 6.56 -4.48
C LEU A 257 -9.36 5.10 -4.87
N PHE A 258 -9.93 4.70 -6.00
CA PHE A 258 -9.87 3.34 -6.50
C PHE A 258 -9.07 3.32 -7.80
N ALA A 259 -7.80 2.89 -7.73
CA ALA A 259 -7.00 2.60 -8.91
C ALA A 259 -7.30 1.20 -9.44
N THR A 260 -7.67 1.09 -10.71
CA THR A 260 -7.99 -0.20 -11.35
C THR A 260 -7.40 -0.32 -12.75
N HIS A 261 -7.40 -1.55 -13.24
CA HIS A 261 -7.09 -1.93 -14.62
C HIS A 261 -8.32 -2.46 -15.37
N TYR A 262 -9.44 -2.64 -14.68
CA TYR A 262 -10.70 -3.06 -15.28
C TYR A 262 -11.39 -1.83 -15.88
N HIS A 263 -11.46 -1.80 -17.21
CA HIS A 263 -12.13 -0.71 -17.94
C HIS A 263 -13.66 -0.81 -17.79
N GLU A 264 -14.17 -2.00 -17.52
CA GLU A 264 -15.59 -2.29 -17.31
C GLU A 264 -16.18 -1.43 -16.17
N LEU A 265 -15.39 -1.16 -15.11
CA LEU A 265 -15.86 -0.33 -14.00
C LEU A 265 -16.09 1.13 -14.40
N THR A 266 -15.58 1.61 -15.53
CA THR A 266 -15.78 3.01 -15.95
C THR A 266 -17.25 3.34 -16.25
N GLU A 267 -18.07 2.34 -16.55
CA GLU A 267 -19.51 2.50 -16.76
C GLU A 267 -20.24 2.92 -15.48
N LEU A 268 -19.63 2.74 -14.30
CA LEU A 268 -20.21 3.09 -13.00
C LEU A 268 -20.44 4.58 -12.79
N GLU A 269 -19.70 5.47 -13.46
CA GLU A 269 -19.96 6.92 -13.42
C GLU A 269 -21.35 7.25 -14.00
N GLY A 270 -21.88 6.43 -14.91
CA GLY A 270 -23.22 6.59 -15.48
C GLY A 270 -24.35 6.07 -14.59
N THR A 271 -24.05 5.19 -13.63
CA THR A 271 -25.05 4.53 -12.77
C THR A 271 -25.00 5.01 -11.32
N LEU A 272 -23.83 5.36 -10.81
CA LEU A 272 -23.60 5.84 -9.45
C LEU A 272 -23.29 7.35 -9.46
N SER A 273 -24.16 8.14 -8.82
CA SER A 273 -24.16 9.60 -8.89
C SER A 273 -22.90 10.30 -8.40
N SER A 274 -22.10 9.61 -7.57
CA SER A 274 -20.94 10.19 -6.87
C SER A 274 -19.62 9.50 -7.23
N VAL A 275 -19.62 8.73 -8.33
CA VAL A 275 -18.41 8.14 -8.92
C VAL A 275 -17.94 9.05 -10.03
N LYS A 276 -16.63 9.34 -10.06
CA LYS A 276 -16.01 10.10 -11.14
C LYS A 276 -14.85 9.35 -11.76
N ASN A 277 -14.85 9.26 -13.08
CA ASN A 277 -13.73 8.65 -13.80
C ASN A 277 -12.58 9.62 -13.94
N LEU A 278 -11.40 9.14 -13.58
CA LEU A 278 -10.12 9.77 -13.83
C LEU A 278 -9.25 8.80 -14.65
N ASN A 279 -8.39 9.34 -15.49
CA ASN A 279 -7.38 8.56 -16.17
C ASN A 279 -6.02 9.26 -16.07
N VAL A 280 -4.97 8.48 -16.32
CA VAL A 280 -3.64 9.07 -16.54
C VAL A 280 -3.54 9.50 -18.00
N ASP A 281 -3.10 10.75 -18.22
CA ASP A 281 -2.89 11.30 -19.56
C ASP A 281 -1.71 10.63 -20.26
N VAL A 282 -1.96 10.23 -21.50
CA VAL A 282 -1.04 9.44 -22.33
C VAL A 282 -0.95 10.09 -23.70
N LYS A 283 0.27 10.45 -24.12
CA LYS A 283 0.51 11.07 -25.44
C LYS A 283 1.19 10.07 -26.38
N GLU A 284 0.57 9.84 -27.53
CA GLU A 284 1.16 9.08 -28.63
C GLU A 284 1.99 10.04 -29.51
N TRP A 285 3.25 9.69 -29.77
CA TRP A 285 4.17 10.46 -30.60
C TRP A 285 5.06 9.53 -31.42
N HIS A 286 4.94 9.57 -32.75
CA HIS A 286 5.76 8.77 -33.69
C HIS A 286 5.89 7.29 -33.27
N ASP A 287 4.75 6.61 -33.10
CA ASP A 287 4.64 5.20 -32.66
C ASP A 287 5.14 4.88 -31.25
N ASN A 288 5.55 5.89 -30.48
CA ASN A 288 5.92 5.78 -29.06
C ASN A 288 4.81 6.34 -28.18
N VAL A 289 4.70 5.76 -26.98
CA VAL A 289 3.77 6.21 -25.94
C VAL A 289 4.56 6.88 -24.84
N VAL A 290 4.20 8.13 -24.51
CA VAL A 290 4.79 8.89 -23.41
C VAL A 290 3.76 9.05 -22.32
N PHE A 291 4.08 8.58 -21.11
CA PHE A 291 3.28 8.77 -19.92
C PHE A 291 3.56 10.16 -19.36
N LEU A 292 2.53 11.00 -19.31
CA LEU A 292 2.67 12.38 -18.79
C LEU A 292 2.53 12.45 -17.27
N HIS A 293 2.16 11.34 -16.62
CA HIS A 293 1.92 11.25 -15.17
C HIS A 293 0.92 12.29 -14.61
N LYS A 294 0.14 12.94 -15.50
CA LYS A 294 -0.93 13.87 -15.16
C LYS A 294 -2.24 13.11 -15.09
N ILE A 295 -2.99 13.30 -14.02
CA ILE A 295 -4.35 12.77 -13.85
C ILE A 295 -5.34 13.77 -14.46
N VAL A 296 -6.19 13.29 -15.36
CA VAL A 296 -7.22 14.08 -16.03
C VAL A 296 -8.58 13.41 -15.89
N SER A 297 -9.66 14.19 -16.03
CA SER A 297 -11.02 13.64 -15.95
C SER A 297 -11.38 12.83 -17.20
N GLY A 298 -12.16 11.77 -16.99
CA GLY A 298 -12.65 10.87 -18.04
C GLY A 298 -12.14 9.44 -17.89
N ALA A 299 -12.81 8.51 -18.56
CA ALA A 299 -12.39 7.12 -18.66
C ALA A 299 -11.20 6.98 -19.63
N ALA A 300 -10.33 5.99 -19.43
CA ALA A 300 -9.30 5.66 -20.39
C ALA A 300 -9.91 4.98 -21.64
N ASN A 301 -9.69 5.56 -22.82
CA ASN A 301 -10.29 5.09 -24.09
C ASN A 301 -9.60 3.86 -24.70
N LYS A 302 -8.38 3.51 -24.26
CA LYS A 302 -7.58 2.40 -24.82
C LYS A 302 -6.69 1.75 -23.77
N SER A 303 -6.44 0.45 -23.97
CA SER A 303 -5.42 -0.31 -23.23
C SER A 303 -4.05 -0.19 -23.93
N TYR A 304 -3.04 0.29 -23.20
CA TYR A 304 -1.69 0.53 -23.74
C TYR A 304 -0.70 -0.62 -23.50
N GLY A 305 -1.17 -1.80 -23.06
CA GLY A 305 -0.29 -2.91 -22.66
C GLY A 305 0.70 -3.35 -23.74
N ILE A 306 0.26 -3.46 -25.00
CA ILE A 306 1.13 -3.84 -26.13
C ILE A 306 2.16 -2.73 -26.45
N HIS A 307 1.78 -1.47 -26.27
CA HIS A 307 2.71 -0.35 -26.45
C HIS A 307 3.80 -0.33 -25.36
N VAL A 308 3.43 -0.64 -24.10
CA VAL A 308 4.39 -0.80 -23.01
C VAL A 308 5.35 -1.96 -23.28
N ALA A 309 4.85 -3.09 -23.81
CA ALA A 309 5.69 -4.22 -24.21
C ALA A 309 6.72 -3.82 -25.29
N ARG A 310 6.32 -2.99 -26.26
CA ARG A 310 7.25 -2.42 -27.25
C ARG A 310 8.34 -1.56 -26.61
N LEU A 311 7.99 -0.68 -25.67
CA LEU A 311 8.95 0.14 -24.92
C LEU A 311 9.92 -0.72 -24.09
N ALA A 312 9.46 -1.84 -23.56
CA ALA A 312 10.28 -2.81 -22.82
C ALA A 312 11.22 -3.64 -23.73
N GLY A 313 11.16 -3.45 -25.05
CA GLY A 313 12.02 -4.16 -26.01
C GLY A 313 11.51 -5.53 -26.43
N VAL A 314 10.21 -5.83 -26.23
CA VAL A 314 9.62 -7.08 -26.72
C VAL A 314 9.72 -7.15 -28.26
N PRO A 315 10.12 -8.30 -28.86
CA PRO A 315 10.30 -8.43 -30.30
C PRO A 315 9.08 -7.98 -31.12
N GLN A 316 9.34 -7.35 -32.27
CA GLN A 316 8.29 -6.77 -33.11
C GLN A 316 7.26 -7.81 -33.58
N GLU A 317 7.69 -9.02 -33.89
CA GLU A 317 6.82 -10.14 -34.29
C GLU A 317 5.82 -10.51 -33.20
N VAL A 318 6.25 -10.52 -31.92
CA VAL A 318 5.38 -10.81 -30.77
C VAL A 318 4.36 -9.69 -30.59
N ASN A 319 4.78 -8.42 -30.70
CA ASN A 319 3.88 -7.27 -30.59
C ASN A 319 2.83 -7.24 -31.71
N GLN A 320 3.23 -7.54 -32.95
CA GLN A 320 2.32 -7.65 -34.09
C GLN A 320 1.30 -8.77 -33.88
N ARG A 321 1.75 -9.93 -33.40
CA ARG A 321 0.86 -11.06 -33.10
C ARG A 321 -0.11 -10.73 -31.97
N ALA A 322 0.36 -10.08 -30.91
CA ALA A 322 -0.47 -9.64 -29.80
C ALA A 322 -1.56 -8.65 -30.27
N GLN A 323 -1.23 -7.72 -31.18
CA GLN A 323 -2.20 -6.79 -31.78
C GLN A 323 -3.28 -7.50 -32.58
N GLN A 324 -2.92 -8.53 -33.37
CA GLN A 324 -3.90 -9.34 -34.11
C GLN A 324 -4.85 -10.08 -33.16
N ILE A 325 -4.32 -10.67 -32.08
CA ILE A 325 -5.13 -11.38 -31.08
C ILE A 325 -6.06 -10.41 -30.34
N LEU A 326 -5.56 -9.24 -29.95
CA LEU A 326 -6.38 -8.21 -29.29
C LEU A 326 -7.53 -7.76 -30.18
N ALA A 327 -7.27 -7.48 -31.46
CA ALA A 327 -8.31 -7.08 -32.42
C ALA A 327 -9.39 -8.18 -32.59
N GLN A 328 -9.01 -9.46 -32.55
CA GLN A 328 -9.96 -10.57 -32.57
C GLN A 328 -10.85 -10.58 -31.31
N LEU A 329 -10.24 -10.43 -30.13
CA LEU A 329 -10.95 -10.41 -28.84
C LEU A 329 -11.87 -9.19 -28.68
N GLU A 330 -11.53 -8.04 -29.28
CA GLU A 330 -12.37 -6.84 -29.31
C GLU A 330 -13.51 -6.94 -30.35
N SER A 331 -13.31 -7.72 -31.43
CA SER A 331 -14.28 -7.87 -32.51
C SER A 331 -15.43 -8.86 -32.20
N GLU A 332 -15.26 -9.73 -31.20
CA GLU A 332 -16.37 -10.50 -30.65
C GLU A 332 -17.18 -9.60 -29.71
N PRO A 333 -18.42 -9.18 -30.08
CA PRO A 333 -19.21 -8.32 -29.21
C PRO A 333 -19.60 -9.10 -27.96
N ARG A 334 -18.87 -8.89 -26.86
CA ARG A 334 -19.26 -9.36 -25.54
C ARG A 334 -20.48 -8.55 -25.10
N SER A 335 -21.66 -9.13 -25.30
CA SER A 335 -22.95 -8.63 -24.84
C SER A 335 -22.98 -8.55 -23.31
N LEU A 336 -22.54 -7.42 -22.77
CA LEU A 336 -22.81 -6.99 -21.40
C LEU A 336 -24.05 -6.08 -21.32
N SER A 337 -24.76 -5.90 -22.44
CA SER A 337 -25.93 -5.02 -22.57
C SER A 337 -27.26 -5.60 -22.06
N ASP A 338 -27.28 -6.79 -21.46
CA ASP A 338 -28.47 -7.37 -20.80
C ASP A 338 -28.50 -7.17 -19.27
N SER A 339 -27.64 -6.32 -18.74
CA SER A 339 -27.53 -6.04 -17.29
C SER A 339 -28.48 -4.95 -16.79
N ARG A 340 -29.70 -4.83 -17.34
CA ARG A 340 -30.72 -3.87 -16.88
C ARG A 340 -31.76 -4.43 -15.91
N GLN A 341 -31.60 -5.66 -15.43
CA GLN A 341 -32.47 -6.21 -14.38
C GLN A 341 -31.68 -6.96 -13.31
N ILE A 342 -31.05 -6.20 -12.42
CA ILE A 342 -30.80 -6.68 -11.05
C ILE A 342 -31.51 -5.70 -10.12
N GLN A 343 -32.82 -5.89 -9.97
CA GLN A 343 -33.60 -5.28 -8.90
C GLN A 343 -34.30 -6.38 -8.08
N LEU A 344 -33.89 -6.44 -6.80
CA LEU A 344 -34.73 -6.67 -5.62
C LEU A 344 -35.53 -7.99 -5.56
N ALA A 345 -34.88 -9.04 -5.04
CA ALA A 345 -35.59 -10.20 -4.54
C ALA A 345 -36.16 -9.91 -3.13
N SER A 346 -37.43 -9.50 -3.07
CA SER A 346 -38.23 -9.57 -1.85
C SER A 346 -39.64 -10.13 -2.14
N LYS A 347 -39.91 -11.30 -1.55
CA LYS A 347 -41.22 -11.90 -1.18
C LYS A 347 -42.39 -11.87 -2.19
N ALA A 348 -42.75 -13.10 -2.59
CA ALA A 348 -44.10 -13.69 -2.57
C ALA A 348 -45.08 -13.46 -3.75
N THR A 349 -45.61 -14.62 -4.18
CA THR A 349 -46.96 -14.92 -4.71
C THR A 349 -47.22 -14.81 -6.21
N GLN A 350 -47.88 -15.87 -6.69
CA GLN A 350 -48.45 -16.10 -8.02
C GLN A 350 -49.19 -14.89 -8.61
N ASN A 351 -48.86 -14.51 -9.84
CA ASN A 351 -49.76 -14.69 -10.98
C ASN A 351 -49.07 -14.37 -12.31
N GLN A 352 -49.60 -15.01 -13.34
CA GLN A 352 -49.18 -15.04 -14.74
C GLN A 352 -48.91 -13.66 -15.34
N GLN A 353 -47.77 -13.53 -16.03
CA GLN A 353 -47.64 -12.64 -17.18
C GLN A 353 -46.77 -13.31 -18.25
N LEU A 354 -47.40 -13.62 -19.38
CA LEU A 354 -46.79 -14.19 -20.57
C LEU A 354 -45.68 -13.28 -21.09
N THR A 355 -44.43 -13.72 -20.96
CA THR A 355 -43.30 -13.17 -21.71
C THR A 355 -43.32 -13.76 -23.12
N LEU A 356 -43.90 -12.98 -24.04
CA LEU A 356 -43.58 -13.02 -25.46
C LEU A 356 -42.07 -12.84 -25.64
N PHE A 357 -41.46 -13.57 -26.59
CA PHE A 357 -40.02 -13.64 -26.91
C PHE A 357 -39.20 -14.71 -26.15
N ASN A 358 -39.58 -15.98 -26.30
CA ASN A 358 -38.59 -17.03 -26.46
C ASN A 358 -38.20 -17.10 -27.95
N PRO A 359 -36.92 -17.26 -28.33
CA PRO A 359 -36.62 -17.81 -29.64
C PRO A 359 -37.28 -19.19 -29.69
N VAL A 360 -38.09 -19.45 -30.71
CA VAL A 360 -38.74 -20.77 -30.86
C VAL A 360 -37.63 -21.79 -31.08
N GLU A 361 -37.20 -22.47 -30.01
CA GLU A 361 -36.31 -23.62 -30.09
C GLU A 361 -36.93 -24.63 -31.07
N HIS A 362 -36.12 -25.18 -31.98
CA HIS A 362 -36.63 -26.14 -32.95
C HIS A 362 -37.22 -27.34 -32.18
N PRO A 363 -38.44 -27.82 -32.46
CA PRO A 363 -39.07 -28.95 -31.75
C PRO A 363 -38.22 -30.24 -31.71
N LEU A 364 -37.19 -30.29 -32.57
CA LEU A 364 -36.22 -31.39 -32.60
C LEU A 364 -35.33 -31.44 -31.37
N LEU A 365 -35.03 -30.28 -30.75
CA LEU A 365 -34.14 -30.21 -29.60
C LEU A 365 -34.73 -30.94 -28.39
N ASP A 366 -36.05 -30.87 -28.21
CA ASP A 366 -36.74 -31.62 -27.17
C ASP A 366 -36.70 -33.12 -27.46
N THR A 367 -36.99 -33.55 -28.70
CA THR A 367 -36.86 -34.97 -29.07
C THR A 367 -35.44 -35.51 -28.92
N ILE A 368 -34.40 -34.71 -29.17
CA ILE A 368 -33.01 -35.13 -28.98
C ILE A 368 -32.71 -35.27 -27.48
N ARG A 369 -33.16 -34.33 -26.65
CA ARG A 369 -32.99 -34.38 -25.19
C ARG A 369 -33.68 -35.59 -24.57
N ASP A 370 -34.86 -35.95 -25.08
CA ASP A 370 -35.68 -37.05 -24.55
C ASP A 370 -35.31 -38.43 -25.12
N THR A 371 -34.38 -38.50 -26.09
CA THR A 371 -33.98 -39.79 -26.68
C THR A 371 -32.91 -40.48 -25.84
N GLU A 372 -33.25 -41.62 -25.24
CA GLU A 372 -32.30 -42.47 -24.53
C GLU A 372 -31.43 -43.28 -25.51
N ILE A 373 -30.27 -42.71 -25.86
CA ILE A 373 -29.33 -43.27 -26.85
C ILE A 373 -28.87 -44.70 -26.50
N ASN A 374 -28.79 -45.01 -25.20
CA ASN A 374 -28.28 -46.30 -24.71
C ASN A 374 -29.26 -47.47 -24.91
N GLU A 375 -30.53 -47.21 -25.21
CA GLU A 375 -31.55 -48.24 -25.43
C GLU A 375 -31.82 -48.53 -26.91
N LEU A 376 -31.16 -47.81 -27.83
CA LEU A 376 -31.39 -47.94 -29.26
C LEU A 376 -30.45 -48.97 -29.91
N THR A 377 -31.01 -49.79 -30.80
CA THR A 377 -30.17 -50.60 -31.69
C THR A 377 -29.51 -49.73 -32.77
N PRO A 378 -28.34 -50.12 -33.31
CA PRO A 378 -27.63 -49.31 -34.32
C PRO A 378 -28.47 -48.93 -35.54
N LEU A 379 -29.40 -49.82 -35.96
CA LEU A 379 -30.30 -49.56 -37.08
C LEU A 379 -31.36 -48.49 -36.74
N GLN A 380 -31.90 -48.53 -35.52
CA GLN A 380 -32.89 -47.54 -35.04
C GLN A 380 -32.26 -46.16 -34.85
N ALA A 381 -31.02 -46.10 -34.36
CA ALA A 381 -30.28 -44.85 -34.23
C ALA A 381 -30.05 -44.18 -35.60
N LEU A 382 -29.68 -44.97 -36.63
CA LEU A 382 -29.53 -44.48 -38.00
C LEU A 382 -30.85 -43.97 -38.60
N GLN A 383 -31.97 -44.65 -38.33
CA GLN A 383 -33.30 -44.23 -38.78
C GLN A 383 -33.75 -42.92 -38.10
N LEU A 384 -33.48 -42.77 -36.80
CA LEU A 384 -33.76 -41.54 -36.05
C LEU A 384 -32.96 -40.35 -36.58
N LEU A 385 -31.66 -40.53 -36.81
CA LEU A 385 -30.79 -39.49 -37.39
C LEU A 385 -31.26 -39.07 -38.79
N GLN A 386 -31.70 -40.03 -39.61
CA GLN A 386 -32.26 -39.72 -40.93
C GLN A 386 -33.56 -38.90 -40.80
N SER A 387 -34.45 -39.28 -39.87
CA SER A 387 -35.71 -38.56 -39.64
C SER A 387 -35.51 -37.13 -39.13
N TRP A 388 -34.50 -36.90 -38.27
CA TRP A 388 -34.15 -35.56 -37.79
C TRP A 388 -33.62 -34.67 -38.92
N LYS A 389 -32.81 -35.25 -39.81
CA LYS A 389 -32.29 -34.56 -40.99
C LYS A 389 -33.42 -34.15 -41.94
N ASP A 390 -34.42 -35.01 -42.14
CA ASP A 390 -35.56 -34.71 -42.99
C ASP A 390 -36.44 -33.59 -42.39
N GLN A 391 -36.68 -33.62 -41.07
CA GLN A 391 -37.44 -32.57 -40.37
C GLN A 391 -36.75 -31.19 -40.36
N LEU A 392 -35.41 -31.14 -40.35
CA LEU A 392 -34.65 -29.90 -40.52
C LEU A 392 -34.74 -29.34 -41.95
N ASN A 393 -34.79 -30.21 -42.95
CA ASN A 393 -34.82 -29.80 -44.35
C ASN A 393 -36.21 -29.35 -44.81
N ASP A 394 -37.29 -29.94 -44.30
CA ASP A 394 -38.67 -29.66 -44.76
C ASP A 394 -39.13 -28.22 -44.52
N ARG A 395 -38.60 -27.54 -43.48
CA ARG A 395 -38.91 -26.13 -43.18
C ARG A 395 -38.13 -25.10 -44.01
N SER A 396 -37.10 -25.51 -44.75
CA SER A 396 -36.33 -24.59 -45.62
C SER A 396 -37.05 -24.25 -46.95
N SER A 397 -38.28 -24.76 -47.15
CA SER A 397 -39.02 -24.67 -48.43
C SER A 397 -40.34 -23.88 -48.40
N LYS A 398 -40.66 -23.14 -47.33
CA LYS A 398 -41.84 -22.24 -47.31
C LYS A 398 -41.51 -20.87 -46.70
N PRO A 399 -41.47 -19.79 -47.50
CA PRO A 399 -41.56 -18.43 -46.99
C PRO A 399 -43.04 -18.01 -46.94
N GLU A 400 -43.54 -17.72 -45.74
CA GLU A 400 -44.58 -16.71 -45.52
C GLU A 400 -44.17 -15.84 -44.32
#